data_AF-A0AA47NSS2-F1
#
_entry.id   AF-A0AA47NSS2-F1
#
_cell.length_a   1.000
_cell.length_b   1.000
_cell.length_c   1.000
_cell.angle_alpha   90.00
_cell.angle_beta   90.00
_cell.angle_gamma   90.00
#
_symmetry.space_group_name_H-M   'P 1'
#
loop_
_entity.id
_entity.type
_entity.pdbx_description
1 polymer ?
#
loop_
_entity_poly.entity_id
_entity_poly.type
_entity_poly.pdbx_seq_one_letter_code
_entity_poly.pdbx_strand_id
1 'polypeptide(L)'
;MDLATRLLRSLHSYVSTLRDQFAELEQSARSVSATQNYQFDTRRVRKRKRFADESDDSEVAFTDGSQRFEVETYYVIIDRLSSCLSRRIEAYTDVCDLFGVLFERDCDDCDVRDRAAKLSSTYATDLDSSLADELIQFKHFMQSETSPAQLLQALVRNGALFCRSETQV
;
A
#
# COMPACT_ATOMS: atom_id res chain seq x y z
N MET A 1 -12.69 2.71 3.83
CA MET A 1 -11.47 1.88 3.68
C MET A 1 -10.50 2.42 2.63
N ASP A 2 -10.98 3.05 1.54
CA ASP A 2 -10.16 3.61 0.45
C ASP A 2 -9.14 4.74 0.79
N LEU A 3 -9.22 5.37 1.97
CA LEU A 3 -8.26 6.44 2.32
C LEU A 3 -6.80 5.93 2.39
N ALA A 4 -6.58 4.75 2.95
CA ALA A 4 -5.24 4.22 3.15
C ALA A 4 -4.56 3.90 1.80
N THR A 5 -5.28 3.23 0.89
CA THR A 5 -4.79 2.93 -0.47
C THR A 5 -4.53 4.20 -1.26
N ARG A 6 -5.39 5.23 -1.17
CA ARG A 6 -5.15 6.54 -1.80
C ARG A 6 -3.89 7.24 -1.30
N LEU A 7 -3.67 7.28 0.02
CA LEU A 7 -2.47 7.89 0.59
C LEU A 7 -1.20 7.14 0.15
N LEU A 8 -1.24 5.81 0.13
CA LEU A 8 -0.12 5.00 -0.35
C LEU A 8 0.15 5.21 -1.85
N ARG A 9 -0.89 5.30 -2.69
CA ARG A 9 -0.75 5.60 -4.12
C ARG A 9 -0.14 7.00 -4.35
N SER A 10 -0.56 7.99 -3.57
CA SER A 10 0.01 9.34 -3.62
C SER A 10 1.50 9.32 -3.26
N LEU A 11 1.88 8.64 -2.16
CA LEU A 11 3.28 8.47 -1.77
C LEU A 11 4.09 7.71 -2.83
N HIS A 12 3.54 6.65 -3.41
CA HIS A 12 4.19 5.90 -4.49
C HIS A 12 4.44 6.79 -5.71
N SER A 13 3.46 7.61 -6.11
CA SER A 13 3.62 8.58 -7.19
C SER A 13 4.74 9.56 -6.88
N TYR A 14 4.75 10.13 -5.68
CA TYR A 14 5.81 11.05 -5.24
C TYR A 14 7.19 10.39 -5.30
N VAL A 15 7.36 9.20 -4.69
CA VAL A 15 8.64 8.47 -4.71
C VAL A 15 9.08 8.14 -6.14
N SER A 16 8.15 7.80 -7.03
CA SER A 16 8.46 7.53 -8.43
C SER A 16 9.01 8.77 -9.14
N THR A 17 8.44 9.95 -8.87
CA THR A 17 8.96 11.21 -9.44
C THR A 17 10.34 11.59 -8.93
N LEU A 18 10.73 11.15 -7.73
CA LEU A 18 12.07 11.42 -7.22
C LEU A 18 13.12 10.80 -8.14
N ARG A 19 12.84 9.66 -8.77
CA ARG A 19 13.81 8.92 -9.59
C ARG A 19 14.53 9.79 -10.64
N ASP A 20 13.85 10.79 -11.19
CA ASP A 20 14.38 11.70 -12.21
C ASP A 20 14.95 13.01 -11.64
N GLN A 21 14.95 13.18 -10.32
CA GLN A 21 15.39 14.37 -9.59
C GLN A 21 16.77 14.19 -8.94
N PHE A 22 17.57 13.22 -9.42
CA PHE A 22 18.88 12.93 -8.84
C PHE A 22 19.77 14.18 -8.75
N ALA A 23 19.89 14.96 -9.83
CA ALA A 23 20.75 16.14 -9.88
C ALA A 23 20.38 17.20 -8.81
N GLU A 24 19.08 17.47 -8.64
CA GLU A 24 18.59 18.45 -7.64
C GLU A 24 18.85 17.97 -6.21
N LEU A 25 18.62 16.69 -5.94
CA LEU A 25 18.87 16.06 -4.64
C LEU A 25 20.37 15.99 -4.34
N GLU A 26 21.20 15.68 -5.34
CA GLU A 26 22.65 15.66 -5.22
C GLU A 26 23.18 17.07 -4.89
N GLN A 27 22.73 18.09 -5.62
CA GLN A 27 23.12 19.48 -5.36
C GLN A 27 22.68 19.94 -3.96
N SER A 28 21.46 19.60 -3.56
CA SER A 28 20.95 19.91 -2.22
C SER A 28 21.79 19.21 -1.14
N ALA A 29 22.11 17.93 -1.32
CA ALA A 29 22.94 17.17 -0.40
C ALA A 29 24.37 17.73 -0.31
N ARG A 30 24.96 18.13 -1.44
CA ARG A 30 26.29 18.78 -1.48
C ARG A 30 26.32 20.09 -0.71
N SER A 31 25.24 20.88 -0.75
CA SER A 31 25.20 22.16 -0.03
C SER A 31 25.29 22.02 1.49
N VAL A 32 24.88 20.87 2.03
CA VAL A 32 24.91 20.57 3.47
C VAL A 32 25.99 19.57 3.89
N SER A 33 26.60 18.87 2.92
CA SER A 33 27.61 17.84 3.17
C SER A 33 29.00 18.44 3.44
N ALA A 34 29.69 17.91 4.45
CA ALA A 34 31.12 18.21 4.67
C ALA A 34 32.03 17.59 3.58
N THR A 35 31.54 16.58 2.87
CA THR A 35 32.28 15.84 1.84
C THR A 35 31.74 16.20 0.47
N GLN A 36 32.61 16.68 -0.41
CA GLN A 36 32.26 17.15 -1.76
C GLN A 36 32.71 16.21 -2.88
N ASN A 37 33.56 15.22 -2.59
CA ASN A 37 34.06 14.28 -3.59
C ASN A 37 33.51 12.88 -3.32
N TYR A 38 33.19 12.14 -4.37
CA TYR A 38 32.86 10.73 -4.20
C TYR A 38 34.10 9.93 -3.85
N GLN A 39 33.91 8.88 -3.04
CA GLN A 39 34.99 7.94 -2.74
C GLN A 39 35.53 7.28 -4.02
N PHE A 40 34.68 7.08 -5.02
CA PHE A 40 35.08 6.54 -6.31
C PHE A 40 36.14 7.42 -7.00
N ASP A 41 35.97 8.74 -6.99
CA ASP A 41 36.87 9.68 -7.66
C ASP A 41 38.23 9.79 -6.97
N THR A 42 38.27 9.53 -5.66
CA THR A 42 39.48 9.66 -4.83
C THR A 42 40.24 8.35 -4.67
N ARG A 43 39.64 7.21 -5.05
CA ARG A 43 40.26 5.89 -4.91
C ARG A 43 41.14 5.58 -6.10
N ARG A 44 42.37 5.12 -5.84
CA ARG A 44 43.29 4.63 -6.87
C ARG A 44 42.65 3.48 -7.66
N VAL A 45 42.50 3.66 -8.97
CA VAL A 45 42.07 2.60 -9.89
C VAL A 45 43.22 1.61 -10.10
N ARG A 46 43.01 0.34 -9.75
CA ARG A 46 43.98 -0.73 -9.97
C ARG A 46 43.86 -1.22 -11.41
N LYS A 47 44.84 -0.90 -12.26
CA LYS A 47 44.91 -1.48 -13.61
C LYS A 47 45.25 -2.97 -13.51
N ARG A 48 44.40 -3.82 -14.12
CA ARG A 48 44.68 -5.25 -14.28
C ARG A 48 45.86 -5.44 -15.23
N LYS A 49 46.72 -6.43 -14.98
CA LYS A 49 47.69 -6.87 -15.99
C LYS A 49 46.89 -7.57 -17.11
N ARG A 50 47.06 -7.11 -18.35
CA ARG A 50 46.45 -7.73 -19.54
C ARG A 50 47.52 -8.53 -20.31
N PHE A 51 47.09 -9.60 -20.98
CA PHE A 51 47.94 -10.35 -21.90
C PHE A 51 47.97 -9.67 -23.27
N ALA A 52 49.02 -9.91 -24.05
CA ALA A 52 49.23 -9.23 -25.34
C ALA A 52 48.17 -9.53 -26.41
N ASP A 53 47.37 -10.58 -26.20
CA ASP A 53 46.29 -11.04 -27.09
C ASP A 53 44.89 -10.59 -26.62
N GLU A 54 44.78 -9.89 -25.48
CA GLU A 54 43.49 -9.36 -25.02
C GLU A 54 43.13 -8.10 -25.82
N SER A 55 42.04 -8.16 -26.58
CA SER A 55 41.44 -6.99 -27.24
C SER A 55 40.92 -5.98 -26.24
N ASP A 56 40.89 -4.70 -26.62
CA ASP A 56 40.35 -3.60 -25.81
C ASP A 56 38.82 -3.59 -25.83
N ASP A 57 38.21 -4.73 -25.49
CA ASP A 57 36.78 -4.76 -25.17
C ASP A 57 36.60 -3.90 -23.92
N SER A 58 35.96 -2.75 -24.13
CA SER A 58 35.82 -1.71 -23.15
C SER A 58 34.91 -2.23 -22.04
N GLU A 59 35.51 -2.59 -20.89
CA GLU A 59 34.75 -2.71 -19.65
C GLU A 59 33.92 -1.43 -19.50
N VAL A 60 32.60 -1.56 -19.39
CA VAL A 60 31.70 -0.42 -19.18
C VAL A 60 32.06 0.19 -17.83
N ALA A 61 32.92 1.20 -17.86
CA ALA A 61 33.40 1.92 -16.70
C ALA A 61 32.55 3.18 -16.53
N PHE A 62 32.09 3.41 -15.30
CA PHE A 62 31.48 4.69 -14.94
C PHE A 62 32.48 5.83 -15.16
N THR A 63 32.00 6.96 -15.68
CA THR A 63 32.84 8.12 -15.99
C THR A 63 33.29 8.85 -14.73
N ASP A 64 32.44 8.86 -13.69
CA ASP A 64 32.70 9.50 -12.41
C ASP A 64 31.87 8.85 -11.28
N GLY A 65 32.15 9.29 -10.05
CA GLY A 65 31.50 8.79 -8.85
C GLY A 65 30.04 9.21 -8.70
N SER A 66 29.62 10.31 -9.33
CA SER A 66 28.22 10.74 -9.32
C SER A 66 27.37 9.76 -10.11
N GLN A 67 27.76 9.48 -11.36
CA GLN A 67 27.08 8.51 -12.21
C GLN A 67 27.04 7.13 -11.57
N ARG A 68 28.14 6.70 -10.96
CA ARG A 68 28.19 5.43 -10.23
C ARG A 68 27.20 5.41 -9.06
N PHE A 69 27.16 6.48 -8.26
CA PHE A 69 26.25 6.57 -7.13
C PHE A 69 24.79 6.62 -7.57
N GLU A 70 24.49 7.37 -8.64
CA GLU A 70 23.17 7.45 -9.25
C GLU A 70 22.65 6.06 -9.63
N VAL A 71 23.45 5.30 -10.38
CA VAL A 71 23.05 4.00 -10.92
C VAL A 71 23.06 2.91 -9.84
N GLU A 72 24.15 2.76 -9.10
CA GLU A 72 24.34 1.63 -8.19
C GLU A 72 23.63 1.80 -6.85
N THR A 73 23.30 3.03 -6.44
CA THR A 73 22.73 3.31 -5.13
C THR A 73 21.41 4.03 -5.22
N TYR A 74 21.38 5.20 -5.86
CA TYR A 74 20.20 6.05 -5.86
C TYR A 74 18.99 5.38 -6.54
N TYR A 75 19.15 4.91 -7.78
CA TYR A 75 18.10 4.18 -8.49
C TYR A 75 17.67 2.91 -7.74
N VAL A 76 18.63 2.16 -7.19
CA VAL A 76 18.34 0.94 -6.41
C VAL A 76 17.45 1.26 -5.20
N ILE A 77 17.71 2.35 -4.48
CA ILE A 77 16.90 2.79 -3.34
C ILE A 77 15.48 3.14 -3.79
N ILE A 78 15.34 3.99 -4.81
CA ILE A 78 14.02 4.43 -5.30
C ILE A 78 13.22 3.25 -5.84
N ASP A 79 13.81 2.40 -6.68
CA ASP A 79 13.17 1.22 -7.27
C ASP A 79 12.72 0.24 -6.16
N ARG A 80 13.53 0.08 -5.10
CA ARG A 80 13.16 -0.73 -3.95
C ARG A 80 12.00 -0.14 -3.16
N LEU A 81 12.00 1.17 -2.91
CA LEU A 81 10.90 1.85 -2.23
C LEU A 81 9.60 1.73 -3.03
N SER A 82 9.66 1.99 -4.34
CA SER A 82 8.53 1.84 -5.26
C SER A 82 7.99 0.42 -5.22
N SER A 83 8.83 -0.59 -5.39
CA SER A 83 8.42 -2.01 -5.34
C SER A 83 7.74 -2.38 -4.01
N CYS A 84 8.27 -1.94 -2.87
CA CYS A 84 7.67 -2.17 -1.57
C CYS A 84 6.30 -1.48 -1.41
N LEU A 85 6.18 -0.25 -1.92
CA LEU A 85 4.92 0.50 -1.89
C LEU A 85 3.87 -0.14 -2.81
N SER A 86 4.25 -0.58 -4.03
CA SER A 86 3.32 -1.27 -4.94
C SER A 86 2.76 -2.54 -4.29
N ARG A 87 3.62 -3.39 -3.69
CA ARG A 87 3.19 -4.61 -2.98
C ARG A 87 2.25 -4.31 -1.81
N ARG A 88 2.48 -3.22 -1.09
CA ARG A 88 1.57 -2.79 -0.01
C ARG A 88 0.25 -2.30 -0.56
N ILE A 89 0.25 -1.51 -1.64
CA ILE A 89 -0.99 -1.03 -2.27
C ILE A 89 -1.85 -2.21 -2.73
N GLU A 90 -1.24 -3.20 -3.36
CA GLU A 90 -1.90 -4.44 -3.81
C GLU A 90 -2.56 -5.17 -2.62
N ALA A 91 -1.77 -5.52 -1.59
CA ALA A 91 -2.29 -6.23 -0.42
C ALA A 91 -3.44 -5.47 0.29
N TYR A 92 -3.34 -4.14 0.40
CA TYR A 92 -4.40 -3.34 1.00
C TYR A 92 -5.62 -3.25 0.08
N THR A 93 -5.43 -3.23 -1.24
CA THR A 93 -6.53 -3.25 -2.21
C THR A 93 -7.28 -4.57 -2.08
N ASP A 94 -6.59 -5.71 -2.01
CA ASP A 94 -7.22 -7.02 -1.84
C ASP A 94 -8.09 -7.10 -0.57
N VAL A 95 -7.56 -6.59 0.55
CA VAL A 95 -8.31 -6.51 1.82
C VAL A 95 -9.52 -5.60 1.70
N CYS A 96 -9.38 -4.44 1.05
CA CYS A 96 -10.49 -3.51 0.83
C CYS A 96 -11.56 -4.12 -0.09
N ASP A 97 -11.15 -4.84 -1.13
CA ASP A 97 -12.06 -5.46 -2.08
C ASP A 97 -12.85 -6.60 -1.44
N LEU A 98 -12.22 -7.37 -0.56
CA LEU A 98 -12.84 -8.48 0.15
C LEU A 98 -13.76 -8.02 1.29
N PHE A 99 -13.28 -7.13 2.15
CA PHE A 99 -14.01 -6.70 3.35
C PHE A 99 -14.80 -5.40 3.18
N GLY A 100 -14.66 -4.70 2.05
CA GLY A 100 -15.27 -3.39 1.83
C GLY A 100 -16.80 -3.39 1.92
N VAL A 101 -17.45 -4.52 1.62
CA VAL A 101 -18.90 -4.69 1.73
C VAL A 101 -19.44 -4.43 3.14
N LEU A 102 -18.61 -4.59 4.17
CA LEU A 102 -18.99 -4.31 5.57
C LEU A 102 -19.06 -2.81 5.91
N PHE A 103 -18.46 -1.95 5.07
CA PHE A 103 -18.27 -0.53 5.36
C PHE A 103 -18.90 0.40 4.32
N GLU A 104 -19.20 -0.08 3.12
CA GLU A 104 -19.79 0.71 2.04
C GLU A 104 -21.31 0.71 2.10
N ARG A 105 -21.90 1.89 2.29
CA ARG A 105 -23.35 2.05 2.50
C ARG A 105 -24.13 2.44 1.25
N ASP A 106 -23.43 2.98 0.25
CA ASP A 106 -24.02 3.57 -0.95
C ASP A 106 -24.02 2.61 -2.17
N CYS A 107 -23.73 1.32 -1.96
CA CYS A 107 -23.82 0.29 -2.99
C CYS A 107 -25.26 -0.22 -3.13
N ASP A 108 -25.66 -0.69 -4.31
CA ASP A 108 -26.99 -1.28 -4.49
C ASP A 108 -27.06 -2.71 -3.92
N ASP A 109 -28.28 -3.25 -3.80
CA ASP A 109 -28.48 -4.55 -3.17
C ASP A 109 -27.97 -5.73 -4.01
N CYS A 110 -27.74 -5.55 -5.33
CA CYS A 110 -27.08 -6.54 -6.16
C CYS A 110 -25.58 -6.56 -5.85
N ASP A 111 -24.94 -5.38 -5.80
CA ASP A 111 -23.53 -5.23 -5.44
C ASP A 111 -23.23 -5.80 -4.05
N VAL A 112 -24.11 -5.56 -3.07
CA VAL A 112 -23.97 -6.13 -1.72
C VAL A 112 -23.99 -7.65 -1.77
N ARG A 113 -24.90 -8.26 -2.55
CA ARG A 113 -24.99 -9.72 -2.67
C ARG A 113 -23.73 -10.32 -3.26
N ASP A 114 -23.22 -9.78 -4.36
CA ASP A 114 -22.04 -10.32 -5.04
C ASP A 114 -20.80 -10.25 -4.14
N ARG A 115 -20.60 -9.13 -3.45
CA ARG A 115 -19.45 -8.92 -2.57
C ARG A 115 -19.57 -9.72 -1.27
N ALA A 116 -20.76 -9.81 -0.69
CA ALA A 116 -21.01 -10.65 0.48
C ALA A 116 -20.83 -12.14 0.14
N ALA A 117 -21.28 -12.59 -1.04
CA ALA A 117 -21.05 -13.96 -1.50
C ALA A 117 -19.54 -14.26 -1.67
N LYS A 118 -18.77 -13.32 -2.24
CA LYS A 118 -17.30 -13.43 -2.30
C LYS A 118 -16.69 -13.54 -0.90
N LEU A 119 -17.13 -12.72 0.05
CA LEU A 119 -16.64 -12.75 1.43
C LEU A 119 -17.00 -14.07 2.14
N SER A 120 -18.27 -14.49 2.12
CA SER A 120 -18.73 -15.73 2.74
C SER A 120 -18.08 -16.97 2.11
N SER A 121 -17.88 -17.00 0.78
CA SER A 121 -17.20 -18.12 0.13
C SER A 121 -15.71 -18.23 0.51
N THR A 122 -15.06 -17.10 0.79
CA THR A 122 -13.66 -17.07 1.24
C THR A 122 -13.52 -17.57 2.69
N TYR A 123 -14.53 -17.32 3.52
CA TYR A 123 -14.57 -17.71 4.94
C TYR A 123 -15.77 -18.62 5.23
N ALA A 124 -15.94 -19.69 4.45
CA ALA A 124 -17.12 -20.56 4.52
C ALA A 124 -17.31 -21.29 5.87
N THR A 125 -16.27 -21.36 6.70
CA THR A 125 -16.33 -21.91 8.06
C THR A 125 -16.82 -20.93 9.11
N ASP A 126 -16.74 -19.63 8.81
CA ASP A 126 -16.97 -18.55 9.77
C ASP A 126 -18.20 -17.71 9.39
N LEU A 127 -18.60 -17.72 8.11
CA LEU A 127 -19.65 -16.87 7.57
C LEU A 127 -20.72 -17.68 6.84
N ASP A 128 -21.96 -17.33 7.17
CA ASP A 128 -23.15 -18.00 6.64
C ASP A 128 -23.53 -17.43 5.27
N SER A 129 -24.28 -18.22 4.50
CA SER A 129 -24.84 -17.76 3.22
C SER A 129 -25.91 -16.66 3.36
N SER A 130 -26.45 -16.47 4.58
CA SER A 130 -27.40 -15.39 4.91
C SER A 130 -26.76 -14.02 5.05
N LEU A 131 -25.42 -13.93 5.09
CA LEU A 131 -24.70 -12.67 5.32
C LEU A 131 -25.15 -11.55 4.38
N ALA A 132 -25.42 -11.86 3.11
CA ALA A 132 -25.87 -10.87 2.14
C ALA A 132 -27.20 -10.23 2.54
N ASP A 133 -28.16 -11.03 2.98
CA ASP A 133 -29.48 -10.54 3.41
C ASP A 133 -29.38 -9.74 4.71
N GLU A 134 -28.54 -10.18 5.65
CA GLU A 134 -28.26 -9.47 6.90
C GLU A 134 -27.65 -8.08 6.64
N LEU A 135 -26.69 -7.98 5.72
CA LEU A 135 -26.07 -6.71 5.33
C LEU A 135 -27.06 -5.77 4.64
N ILE A 136 -27.93 -6.29 3.76
CA ILE A 136 -28.99 -5.49 3.12
C ILE A 136 -29.99 -4.98 4.15
N GLN A 137 -30.44 -5.83 5.07
CA GLN A 137 -31.34 -5.43 6.15
C GLN A 137 -30.69 -4.36 7.03
N PHE A 138 -29.44 -4.59 7.43
CA PHE A 138 -28.66 -3.64 8.23
C PHE A 138 -28.50 -2.29 7.53
N LYS A 139 -28.19 -2.29 6.23
CA LYS A 139 -28.09 -1.09 5.41
C LYS A 139 -29.40 -0.28 5.41
N HIS A 140 -30.54 -0.93 5.16
CA HIS A 140 -31.85 -0.27 5.18
C HIS A 140 -32.20 0.25 6.57
N PHE A 141 -31.87 -0.51 7.60
CA PHE A 141 -32.09 -0.13 8.99
C PHE A 141 -31.27 1.10 9.40
N MET A 142 -30.01 1.18 8.97
CA MET A 142 -29.14 2.33 9.23
C MET A 142 -29.58 3.60 8.49
N GLN A 143 -30.33 3.50 7.40
CA GLN A 143 -30.88 4.68 6.71
C GLN A 143 -31.95 5.39 7.55
N SER A 144 -32.65 4.65 8.43
CA SER A 144 -33.71 5.23 9.28
C SER A 144 -33.21 5.90 10.57
N GLU A 145 -31.99 5.62 11.03
CA GLU A 145 -31.51 6.05 12.35
C GLU A 145 -30.06 6.57 12.29
N THR A 146 -29.86 7.85 12.63
CA THR A 146 -28.55 8.52 12.50
C THR A 146 -27.72 8.53 13.78
N SER A 147 -28.32 8.19 14.93
CA SER A 147 -27.63 8.10 16.22
C SER A 147 -27.34 6.64 16.60
N PRO A 148 -26.08 6.30 16.98
CA PRO A 148 -25.75 4.98 17.51
C PRO A 148 -26.62 4.55 18.70
N ALA A 149 -27.05 5.50 19.54
CA ALA A 149 -27.94 5.22 20.67
C ALA A 149 -29.36 4.86 20.22
N GLN A 150 -29.86 5.54 19.19
CA GLN A 150 -31.17 5.23 18.60
C GLN A 150 -31.14 3.91 17.85
N LEU A 151 -30.04 3.63 17.14
CA LEU A 151 -29.81 2.34 16.48
C LEU A 151 -29.83 1.18 17.49
N LEU A 152 -29.13 1.34 18.62
CA LEU A 152 -29.10 0.32 19.68
C LEU A 152 -30.50 0.11 20.27
N GLN A 153 -31.24 1.18 20.56
CA GLN A 153 -32.62 1.10 21.04
C GLN A 153 -33.55 0.44 20.02
N ALA A 154 -33.38 0.75 18.74
CA ALA A 154 -34.18 0.18 17.67
C ALA A 154 -33.86 -1.32 17.49
N LEU A 155 -32.60 -1.75 17.62
CA LEU A 155 -32.23 -3.18 17.56
C LEU A 155 -32.80 -3.96 18.76
N VAL A 156 -32.78 -3.37 19.96
CA VAL A 156 -33.41 -3.96 21.15
C VAL A 156 -34.94 -4.03 20.98
N ARG A 157 -35.56 -2.97 20.46
CA ARG A 157 -37.02 -2.90 20.23
C ARG A 157 -37.50 -3.90 19.18
N ASN A 158 -36.72 -4.14 18.13
CA ASN A 158 -37.04 -5.09 17.06
C ASN A 158 -36.58 -6.52 17.37
N GLY A 159 -36.07 -6.80 18.57
CA GLY A 159 -35.68 -8.15 19.00
C GLY A 159 -34.41 -8.70 18.34
N ALA A 160 -33.66 -7.85 17.64
CA ALA A 160 -32.40 -8.23 16.98
C ALA A 160 -31.21 -8.35 17.96
N LEU A 161 -31.36 -7.81 19.17
CA LEU A 161 -30.39 -7.93 20.27
C LEU A 161 -31.13 -8.36 21.54
N PHE A 162 -30.94 -9.61 21.95
CA PHE A 162 -31.40 -10.09 23.26
C PHE A 162 -30.48 -9.54 24.34
N CYS A 163 -30.95 -8.55 25.10
CA CYS A 163 -30.40 -8.31 26.44
C CYS A 163 -30.67 -9.56 27.27
N ARG A 164 -29.64 -10.35 27.58
CA ARG A 164 -29.73 -11.36 28.63
C ARG A 164 -30.09 -10.65 29.92
N SER A 165 -31.34 -10.76 30.36
CA SER A 165 -31.74 -10.38 31.69
C SER A 165 -30.96 -11.26 32.67
N GLU A 166 -30.07 -10.64 33.45
CA GLU A 166 -29.44 -11.28 34.60
C GLU A 166 -30.53 -11.84 35.50
N THR A 167 -30.54 -13.17 35.62
CA THR A 167 -31.34 -13.91 36.59
C THR A 167 -30.94 -13.44 37.99
N GLN A 168 -31.80 -12.65 38.63
CA GLN A 168 -31.74 -12.45 40.08
C GLN A 168 -32.15 -13.76 40.76
N VAL A 169 -31.25 -14.29 41.58
CA VAL A 169 -31.52 -15.32 42.61
C VAL A 169 -31.79 -14.62 43.93
#